data_AF-A0A4R7FUE7-F1
#
_entry.id   AF-A0A4R7FUE7-F1
#
_cell.length_a   1.000
_cell.length_b   1.000
_cell.length_c   1.000
_cell.angle_alpha   90.00
_cell.angle_beta   90.00
_cell.angle_gamma   90.00
#
_symmetry.space_group_name_H-M   'P 1'
#
loop_
_entity.id
_entity.type
_entity.pdbx_description
1 polymer ?
#
loop_
_entity_poly.entity_id
_entity_poly.type
_entity_poly.pdbx_seq_one_letter_code
_entity_poly.pdbx_strand_id
1 'polypeptide(L)'
;MSPQHVINGFIKDFVQDLHNGSAAIFAGAGMSKGNGYVDWPELLLDIANELGLDVTKEHDLISLAQFHVNNKRTADGLAKKILREFSEQAEPSEIHDIVARLPIYSFWTTNYDTLVEDALRRAYRVPDVKSHVDQLTLSRPKRDAIVYKMHGDVQMAQNAIIYKEQYEKYYVTHAPFITALSGDLVSKTFLFIGFSFTDPNLDYVLSRLHGGATKRTHYCFMREAQREAGDDDELFRYKVRKQELRIEDLKRFGIQTLLIDNYSDINDILKKIEASYRKRTVFFSGSAEEYGEWTRQDAQNFIHEVAANCIRANCRVVNGFGWGVGSAVINGALEAIYGDPQKYSEAQLIVRPFPQHGNNLKDLWEQYRQRMISLAGVALFFFGNKREGDKVVNANGVRREFEIALEHHLLPIPVAATGYMAEELWNNISAEQDMYYGGYRWVIPMVQKLVDPRTSSHEMVKTISQIIKQLNK
;
A
#
# COMPACT_ATOMS: atom_id res chain seq x y z
N MET A 1 1.18 -6.60 -26.22
CA MET A 1 2.11 -6.40 -25.08
C MET A 1 1.89 -7.55 -24.11
N SER A 2 2.94 -8.15 -23.54
CA SER A 2 2.74 -9.21 -22.55
C SER A 2 2.02 -8.65 -21.30
N PRO A 3 1.18 -9.44 -20.62
CA PRO A 3 0.48 -9.03 -19.39
C PRO A 3 1.44 -8.42 -18.34
N GLN A 4 2.66 -8.95 -18.25
CA GLN A 4 3.68 -8.45 -17.33
C GLN A 4 4.11 -6.99 -17.57
N HIS A 5 4.17 -6.55 -18.83
CA HIS A 5 4.53 -5.15 -19.14
C HIS A 5 3.43 -4.18 -18.67
N VAL A 6 2.17 -4.60 -18.82
CA VAL A 6 1.00 -3.81 -18.38
C VAL A 6 1.00 -3.67 -16.87
N ILE A 7 1.25 -4.77 -16.14
CA ILE A 7 1.35 -4.75 -14.67
C ILE A 7 2.50 -3.86 -14.20
N ASN A 8 3.67 -3.94 -14.83
CA ASN A 8 4.82 -3.10 -14.45
C ASN A 8 4.54 -1.61 -14.68
N GLY A 9 3.87 -1.25 -15.79
CA GLY A 9 3.40 0.12 -16.04
C GLY A 9 2.42 0.59 -14.97
N PHE A 10 1.41 -0.24 -14.66
CA PHE A 10 0.46 0.02 -13.59
C PHE A 10 1.14 0.27 -12.24
N ILE A 11 2.08 -0.60 -11.82
CA ILE A 11 2.78 -0.45 -10.54
C ILE A 11 3.44 0.93 -10.47
N LYS A 12 4.12 1.34 -11.54
CA LYS A 12 4.79 2.65 -11.61
C LYS A 12 3.80 3.81 -11.47
N ASP A 13 2.71 3.77 -12.22
CA ASP A 13 1.70 4.84 -12.23
C ASP A 13 0.96 4.91 -10.89
N PHE A 14 0.55 3.76 -10.35
CA PHE A 14 -0.15 3.69 -9.07
C PHE A 14 0.73 4.10 -7.88
N VAL A 15 2.03 3.77 -7.90
CA VAL A 15 2.99 4.28 -6.89
C VAL A 15 3.11 5.80 -6.95
N GLN A 16 3.08 6.40 -8.15
CA GLN A 16 3.08 7.85 -8.28
C GLN A 16 1.78 8.47 -7.71
N ASP A 17 0.62 7.84 -7.94
CA ASP A 17 -0.64 8.25 -7.33
C ASP A 17 -0.65 8.13 -5.79
N LEU A 18 0.00 7.08 -5.25
CA LEU A 18 0.20 6.93 -3.80
C LEU A 18 1.04 8.08 -3.21
N HIS A 19 2.11 8.49 -3.90
CA HIS A 19 2.92 9.64 -3.46
C HIS A 19 2.14 10.96 -3.53
N ASN A 20 1.23 11.09 -4.49
CA ASN A 20 0.40 12.29 -4.66
C ASN A 20 -0.83 12.32 -3.73
N GLY A 21 -1.09 11.24 -2.97
CA GLY A 21 -2.30 11.12 -2.16
C GLY A 21 -3.59 10.97 -2.98
N SER A 22 -3.47 10.57 -4.25
CA SER A 22 -4.58 10.46 -5.21
C SER A 22 -4.97 9.01 -5.53
N ALA A 23 -4.58 8.05 -4.70
CA ALA A 23 -4.98 6.65 -4.84
C ALA A 23 -6.19 6.31 -3.95
N ALA A 24 -7.06 5.44 -4.45
CA ALA A 24 -8.21 4.87 -3.73
C ALA A 24 -8.35 3.37 -4.01
N ILE A 25 -8.98 2.65 -3.10
CA ILE A 25 -9.28 1.22 -3.24
C ILE A 25 -10.79 1.03 -3.33
N PHE A 26 -11.22 0.15 -4.23
CA PHE A 26 -12.57 -0.40 -4.21
C PHE A 26 -12.50 -1.91 -3.94
N ALA A 27 -12.95 -2.34 -2.77
CA ALA A 27 -12.94 -3.74 -2.35
C ALA A 27 -14.31 -4.37 -2.60
N GLY A 28 -14.35 -5.44 -3.39
CA GLY A 28 -15.53 -6.28 -3.60
C GLY A 28 -15.48 -7.57 -2.77
N ALA A 29 -16.54 -8.38 -2.84
CA ALA A 29 -16.69 -9.58 -2.03
C ALA A 29 -15.57 -10.61 -2.26
N GLY A 30 -15.00 -10.64 -3.47
CA GLY A 30 -13.88 -11.53 -3.79
C GLY A 30 -12.59 -11.23 -3.02
N MET A 31 -12.45 -10.03 -2.44
CA MET A 31 -11.31 -9.70 -1.56
C MET A 31 -11.44 -10.38 -0.18
N SER A 32 -12.67 -10.61 0.26
CA SER A 32 -13.01 -11.23 1.55
C SER A 32 -13.20 -12.76 1.47
N LYS A 33 -13.42 -13.31 0.27
CA LYS A 33 -13.78 -14.73 0.06
C LYS A 33 -12.78 -15.74 0.65
N GLY A 34 -11.49 -15.46 0.51
CA GLY A 34 -10.43 -16.33 1.03
C GLY A 34 -10.34 -16.42 2.56
N ASN A 35 -11.09 -15.58 3.28
CA ASN A 35 -11.05 -15.44 4.73
C ASN A 35 -12.25 -16.08 5.44
N GLY A 36 -13.03 -16.89 4.73
CA GLY A 36 -14.22 -17.56 5.29
C GLY A 36 -15.53 -16.81 5.04
N TYR A 37 -15.50 -15.64 4.38
CA TYR A 37 -16.72 -14.97 3.95
C TYR A 37 -17.23 -15.47 2.62
N VAL A 38 -18.55 -15.42 2.48
CA VAL A 38 -19.29 -15.90 1.32
C VAL A 38 -19.45 -14.82 0.25
N ASP A 39 -19.49 -15.23 -1.01
CA ASP A 39 -19.93 -14.34 -2.09
C ASP A 39 -21.47 -14.25 -2.19
N TRP A 40 -21.97 -13.42 -3.10
CA TRP A 40 -23.40 -13.20 -3.29
C TRP A 40 -24.21 -14.48 -3.58
N PRO A 41 -23.80 -15.37 -4.50
CA PRO A 41 -24.45 -16.66 -4.70
C PRO A 41 -24.48 -17.52 -3.42
N GLU A 42 -23.35 -17.63 -2.72
CA GLU A 42 -23.23 -18.42 -1.49
C GLU A 42 -24.12 -17.86 -0.36
N LEU A 43 -24.20 -16.53 -0.24
CA LEU A 43 -25.06 -15.85 0.73
C LEU A 43 -26.54 -16.18 0.55
N LEU A 44 -27.00 -16.30 -0.70
CA LEU A 44 -28.42 -16.54 -1.02
C LEU A 44 -28.78 -18.02 -1.21
N LEU A 45 -27.84 -18.95 -1.06
CA LEU A 45 -28.06 -20.38 -1.28
C LEU A 45 -29.25 -20.94 -0.47
N ASP A 46 -29.26 -20.70 0.84
CA ASP A 46 -30.34 -21.15 1.73
C ASP A 46 -31.68 -20.52 1.33
N ILE A 47 -31.65 -19.25 0.91
CA ILE A 47 -32.83 -18.48 0.53
C ILE A 47 -33.42 -18.99 -0.79
N ALA A 48 -32.56 -19.35 -1.74
CA ALA A 48 -32.97 -20.00 -2.98
C ALA A 48 -33.67 -21.33 -2.67
N ASN A 49 -33.06 -22.16 -1.82
CA ASN A 49 -33.60 -23.46 -1.42
C ASN A 49 -34.95 -23.32 -0.71
N GLU A 50 -35.12 -22.34 0.18
CA GLU A 50 -36.41 -22.03 0.83
C GLU A 50 -37.51 -21.65 -0.16
N LEU A 51 -37.14 -21.04 -1.29
CA LEU A 51 -38.06 -20.65 -2.36
C LEU A 51 -38.27 -21.78 -3.40
N GLY A 52 -37.60 -22.92 -3.24
CA GLY A 52 -37.63 -24.02 -4.21
C GLY A 52 -36.87 -23.72 -5.51
N LEU A 53 -35.90 -22.80 -5.44
CA LEU A 53 -35.07 -22.37 -6.57
C LEU A 53 -33.64 -22.88 -6.40
N ASP A 54 -32.95 -23.05 -7.53
CA ASP A 54 -31.56 -23.49 -7.57
C ASP A 54 -30.66 -22.29 -7.89
N VAL A 55 -29.91 -21.82 -6.89
CA VAL A 55 -29.06 -20.63 -7.02
C VAL A 55 -28.03 -20.74 -8.15
N THR A 56 -27.63 -21.97 -8.51
CA THR A 56 -26.64 -22.20 -9.59
C THR A 56 -27.21 -21.95 -10.98
N LYS A 57 -28.54 -21.98 -11.12
CA LYS A 57 -29.28 -21.72 -12.36
C LYS A 57 -29.79 -20.28 -12.45
N GLU A 58 -29.78 -19.56 -11.33
CA GLU A 58 -30.27 -18.18 -11.26
C GLU A 58 -29.15 -17.18 -11.61
N HIS A 59 -29.46 -16.28 -12.57
CA HIS A 59 -28.54 -15.22 -12.99
C HIS A 59 -28.82 -13.88 -12.31
N ASP A 60 -30.05 -13.68 -11.80
CA ASP A 60 -30.48 -12.45 -11.11
C ASP A 60 -30.74 -12.72 -9.62
N LEU A 61 -29.64 -12.75 -8.87
CA LEU A 61 -29.63 -12.93 -7.41
C LEU A 61 -30.33 -11.78 -6.67
N ILE A 62 -30.38 -10.58 -7.26
CA ILE A 62 -31.04 -9.41 -6.66
C ILE A 62 -32.56 -9.61 -6.68
N SER A 63 -33.11 -10.10 -7.79
CA SER A 63 -34.53 -10.47 -7.88
C SER A 63 -34.87 -11.64 -6.96
N LEU A 64 -33.96 -12.61 -6.79
CA LEU A 64 -34.15 -13.72 -5.85
C LEU A 64 -34.36 -13.22 -4.41
N ALA A 65 -33.52 -12.29 -3.95
CA ALA A 65 -33.69 -11.66 -2.62
C ALA A 65 -35.04 -10.93 -2.51
N GLN A 66 -35.50 -10.27 -3.57
CA GLN A 66 -36.83 -9.64 -3.59
C GLN A 66 -37.98 -10.66 -3.47
N PHE A 67 -37.87 -11.83 -4.11
CA PHE A 67 -38.87 -12.88 -3.98
C PHE A 67 -39.00 -13.37 -2.55
N HIS A 68 -37.89 -13.49 -1.81
CA HIS A 68 -37.91 -13.81 -0.39
C HIS A 68 -38.69 -12.77 0.43
N VAL A 69 -38.39 -11.47 0.23
CA VAL A 69 -39.10 -10.37 0.91
C VAL A 69 -40.59 -10.39 0.57
N ASN A 70 -40.94 -10.61 -0.69
CA ASN A 70 -42.34 -10.66 -1.13
C ASN A 70 -43.10 -11.86 -0.53
N ASN A 71 -42.46 -13.01 -0.43
CA ASN A 71 -43.04 -14.24 0.16
C ASN A 71 -43.22 -14.10 1.67
N LYS A 72 -42.17 -13.68 2.39
CA LYS A 72 -42.18 -13.57 3.86
C LYS A 72 -42.82 -12.28 4.38
N ARG A 73 -43.06 -11.29 3.51
CA ARG A 73 -43.53 -9.92 3.85
C ARG A 73 -42.61 -9.15 4.81
N THR A 74 -41.35 -9.58 4.94
CA THR A 74 -40.32 -8.94 5.77
C THR A 74 -38.92 -9.21 5.19
N ALA A 75 -37.97 -8.32 5.48
CA ALA A 75 -36.55 -8.47 5.14
C ALA A 75 -35.72 -9.11 6.29
N ASP A 76 -36.35 -9.43 7.43
CA ASP A 76 -35.63 -9.94 8.62
C ASP A 76 -34.82 -11.20 8.34
N GLY A 77 -35.30 -12.09 7.46
CA GLY A 77 -34.58 -13.30 7.07
C GLY A 77 -33.24 -12.99 6.38
N LEU A 78 -33.23 -12.01 5.47
CA LEU A 78 -32.03 -11.53 4.78
C LEU A 78 -31.08 -10.85 5.75
N ALA A 79 -31.59 -9.96 6.62
CA ALA A 79 -30.77 -9.27 7.63
C ALA A 79 -30.12 -10.26 8.60
N LYS A 80 -30.87 -11.27 9.08
CA LYS A 80 -30.33 -12.36 9.91
C LYS A 80 -29.28 -13.18 9.19
N LYS A 81 -29.45 -13.43 7.89
CA LYS A 81 -28.47 -14.15 7.08
C LYS A 81 -27.17 -13.33 6.95
N ILE A 82 -27.25 -12.04 6.63
CA ILE A 82 -26.07 -11.15 6.63
C ILE A 82 -25.38 -11.19 8.00
N LEU A 83 -26.14 -11.01 9.08
CA LEU A 83 -25.58 -11.05 10.42
C LEU A 83 -24.87 -12.38 10.70
N ARG A 84 -25.50 -13.51 10.40
CA ARG A 84 -24.94 -14.83 10.66
C ARG A 84 -23.65 -15.09 9.88
N GLU A 85 -23.66 -14.83 8.57
CA GLU A 85 -22.52 -15.14 7.70
C GLU A 85 -21.36 -14.15 7.87
N PHE A 86 -21.63 -12.89 8.22
CA PHE A 86 -20.62 -11.85 8.33
C PHE A 86 -20.22 -11.48 9.77
N SER A 87 -20.85 -12.05 10.80
CA SER A 87 -20.46 -11.82 12.21
C SER A 87 -19.40 -12.79 12.73
N GLU A 88 -19.12 -13.88 12.00
CA GLU A 88 -17.98 -14.72 12.36
C GLU A 88 -16.68 -13.92 12.23
N GLN A 89 -15.78 -14.07 13.21
CA GLN A 89 -14.51 -13.35 13.26
C GLN A 89 -13.55 -13.93 12.21
N ALA A 90 -13.74 -13.53 10.96
CA ALA A 90 -12.73 -13.72 9.93
C ALA A 90 -11.57 -12.75 10.17
N GLU A 91 -10.35 -13.21 9.94
CA GLU A 91 -9.19 -12.32 9.98
C GLU A 91 -8.95 -11.69 8.60
N PRO A 92 -8.56 -10.41 8.53
CA PRO A 92 -8.07 -9.79 7.31
C PRO A 92 -6.99 -10.63 6.62
N SER A 93 -7.07 -10.80 5.29
CA SER A 93 -6.00 -11.41 4.50
C SER A 93 -4.80 -10.48 4.33
N GLU A 94 -3.71 -11.06 3.82
CA GLU A 94 -2.50 -10.32 3.43
C GLU A 94 -2.78 -9.14 2.49
N ILE A 95 -3.76 -9.25 1.58
CA ILE A 95 -4.20 -8.14 0.72
C ILE A 95 -4.66 -6.95 1.58
N HIS A 96 -5.51 -7.21 2.58
CA HIS A 96 -6.03 -6.17 3.48
C HIS A 96 -4.90 -5.50 4.25
N ASP A 97 -3.98 -6.31 4.80
CA ASP A 97 -2.85 -5.80 5.57
C ASP A 97 -1.92 -4.93 4.72
N ILE A 98 -1.62 -5.32 3.48
CA ILE A 98 -0.78 -4.52 2.58
C ILE A 98 -1.47 -3.20 2.24
N VAL A 99 -2.75 -3.21 1.81
CA VAL A 99 -3.43 -1.95 1.43
C VAL A 99 -3.65 -1.03 2.62
N ALA A 100 -3.80 -1.58 3.84
CA ALA A 100 -3.92 -0.79 5.06
C ALA A 100 -2.61 -0.05 5.41
N ARG A 101 -1.44 -0.64 5.13
CA ARG A 101 -0.12 0.00 5.34
C ARG A 101 0.21 1.08 4.30
N LEU A 102 -0.34 0.98 3.09
CA LEU A 102 -0.17 1.99 2.05
C LEU A 102 -0.87 3.31 2.46
N PRO A 103 -0.37 4.48 1.99
CA PRO A 103 -0.91 5.80 2.32
C PRO A 103 -2.22 6.11 1.56
N ILE A 104 -3.19 5.20 1.61
CA ILE A 104 -4.48 5.29 0.91
C ILE A 104 -5.51 5.86 1.87
N TYR A 105 -6.12 6.99 1.54
CA TYR A 105 -7.07 7.69 2.43
C TYR A 105 -8.54 7.35 2.17
N SER A 106 -8.86 6.80 1.00
CA SER A 106 -10.25 6.51 0.58
C SER A 106 -10.39 5.04 0.21
N PHE A 107 -11.24 4.34 0.94
CA PHE A 107 -11.64 2.96 0.68
C PHE A 107 -13.13 2.94 0.41
N TRP A 108 -13.52 2.27 -0.66
CA TRP A 108 -14.91 2.03 -1.04
C TRP A 108 -15.18 0.54 -1.05
N THR A 109 -16.36 0.14 -0.62
CA THR A 109 -16.77 -1.26 -0.67
C THR A 109 -18.29 -1.39 -0.75
N THR A 110 -18.74 -2.49 -1.35
CA THR A 110 -20.11 -2.98 -1.35
C THR A 110 -20.30 -4.13 -0.36
N ASN A 111 -19.25 -4.49 0.40
CA ASN A 111 -19.27 -5.58 1.36
C ASN A 111 -19.80 -5.11 2.72
N TYR A 112 -20.34 -6.06 3.48
CA TYR A 112 -20.87 -5.82 4.82
C TYR A 112 -19.85 -6.07 5.94
N ASP A 113 -18.82 -6.88 5.67
CA ASP A 113 -17.77 -7.29 6.63
C ASP A 113 -16.91 -6.13 7.14
N THR A 114 -16.12 -6.35 8.22
CA THR A 114 -15.28 -5.32 8.85
C THR A 114 -13.77 -5.44 8.53
N LEU A 115 -13.39 -6.22 7.51
CA LEU A 115 -11.99 -6.59 7.32
C LEU A 115 -11.08 -5.42 6.96
N VAL A 116 -11.58 -4.46 6.17
CA VAL A 116 -10.81 -3.27 5.80
C VAL A 116 -10.55 -2.40 7.03
N GLU A 117 -11.57 -2.21 7.87
CA GLU A 117 -11.50 -1.46 9.11
C GLU A 117 -10.55 -2.12 10.11
N ASP A 118 -10.61 -3.45 10.22
CA ASP A 118 -9.76 -4.22 11.12
C ASP A 118 -8.30 -4.21 10.68
N ALA A 119 -8.03 -4.33 9.37
CA ALA A 119 -6.67 -4.18 8.83
C ALA A 119 -6.12 -2.77 9.05
N LEU A 120 -6.94 -1.72 8.87
CA LEU A 120 -6.54 -0.35 9.19
C LEU A 120 -6.17 -0.20 10.67
N ARG A 121 -6.98 -0.75 11.60
CA ARG A 121 -6.67 -0.73 13.03
C ARG A 121 -5.39 -1.49 13.36
N ARG A 122 -5.16 -2.66 12.75
CA ARG A 122 -3.92 -3.46 12.88
C ARG A 122 -2.70 -2.68 12.39
N ALA A 123 -2.87 -1.87 11.34
CA ALA A 123 -1.85 -0.95 10.83
C ALA A 123 -1.71 0.35 11.64
N TYR A 124 -2.32 0.44 12.84
CA TYR A 124 -2.36 1.63 13.70
C TYR A 124 -2.99 2.87 13.05
N ARG A 125 -3.93 2.66 12.13
CA ARG A 125 -4.69 3.72 11.46
C ARG A 125 -6.11 3.79 12.02
N VAL A 126 -6.66 4.99 12.07
CA VAL A 126 -8.02 5.25 12.56
C VAL A 126 -8.99 5.29 11.38
N PRO A 127 -9.83 4.25 11.15
CA PRO A 127 -10.84 4.27 10.11
C PRO A 127 -12.05 5.15 10.49
N ASP A 128 -12.51 5.98 9.57
CA ASP A 128 -13.80 6.68 9.62
C ASP A 128 -14.81 5.95 8.74
N VAL A 129 -15.64 5.11 9.36
CA VAL A 129 -16.57 4.23 8.64
C VAL A 129 -17.85 5.00 8.30
N LYS A 130 -18.23 4.97 7.03
CA LYS A 130 -19.41 5.62 6.45
C LYS A 130 -20.29 4.54 5.80
N SER A 131 -21.20 3.97 6.57
CA SER A 131 -22.17 2.98 6.09
C SER A 131 -23.58 3.55 5.92
N HIS A 132 -23.82 4.77 6.39
CA HIS A 132 -25.13 5.45 6.33
C HIS A 132 -24.97 6.91 5.89
N VAL A 133 -26.01 7.46 5.27
CA VAL A 133 -25.98 8.83 4.69
C VAL A 133 -25.67 9.88 5.74
N ASP A 134 -26.30 9.81 6.91
CA ASP A 134 -26.10 10.80 7.98
C ASP A 134 -24.64 10.86 8.46
N GLN A 135 -23.92 9.74 8.39
CA GLN A 135 -22.52 9.66 8.80
C GLN A 135 -21.58 10.42 7.86
N LEU A 136 -21.98 10.68 6.60
CA LEU A 136 -21.17 11.42 5.63
C LEU A 136 -20.93 12.87 6.06
N THR A 137 -21.83 13.44 6.86
CA THR A 137 -21.72 14.81 7.39
C THR A 137 -20.78 14.91 8.59
N LEU A 138 -20.46 13.77 9.22
CA LEU A 138 -19.60 13.70 10.39
C LEU A 138 -18.16 13.41 9.98
N SER A 139 -17.18 13.91 10.73
CA SER A 139 -15.78 13.56 10.54
C SER A 139 -15.21 13.01 11.84
N ARG A 140 -14.73 11.76 11.79
CA ARG A 140 -14.08 11.16 12.96
C ARG A 140 -12.77 11.90 13.27
N PRO A 141 -12.55 12.37 14.51
CA PRO A 141 -11.29 13.00 14.89
C PRO A 141 -10.10 12.04 14.68
N LYS A 142 -8.97 12.59 14.21
CA LYS A 142 -7.72 11.85 13.95
C LYS A 142 -7.87 10.70 12.94
N ARG A 143 -8.87 10.73 12.06
CA ARG A 143 -9.03 9.70 11.02
C ARG A 143 -7.82 9.69 10.08
N ASP A 144 -7.34 8.50 9.76
CA ASP A 144 -6.26 8.28 8.78
C ASP A 144 -6.82 7.77 7.44
N ALA A 145 -8.04 7.24 7.44
CA ALA A 145 -8.73 6.74 6.24
C ALA A 145 -10.24 6.86 6.42
N ILE A 146 -10.96 6.98 5.31
CA ILE A 146 -12.42 6.89 5.26
C ILE A 146 -12.79 5.58 4.56
N VAL A 147 -13.71 4.82 5.15
CA VAL A 147 -14.21 3.56 4.60
C VAL A 147 -15.69 3.75 4.26
N TYR A 148 -16.00 3.93 2.99
CA TYR A 148 -17.35 4.08 2.46
C TYR A 148 -17.94 2.71 2.15
N LYS A 149 -18.99 2.32 2.88
CA LYS A 149 -19.71 1.05 2.70
C LYS A 149 -21.06 1.35 2.06
N MET A 150 -21.12 1.20 0.76
CA MET A 150 -22.28 1.62 -0.04
C MET A 150 -23.54 0.85 0.32
N HIS A 151 -23.40 -0.43 0.68
CA HIS A 151 -24.54 -1.31 0.94
C HIS A 151 -24.84 -1.51 2.42
N GLY A 152 -24.21 -0.72 3.29
CA GLY A 152 -24.40 -0.83 4.73
C GLY A 152 -23.31 -1.66 5.42
N ASP A 153 -23.63 -2.15 6.61
CA ASP A 153 -22.66 -2.77 7.52
C ASP A 153 -23.31 -3.93 8.28
N VAL A 154 -22.55 -4.99 8.56
CA VAL A 154 -23.02 -6.15 9.32
C VAL A 154 -23.57 -5.78 10.71
N GLN A 155 -23.02 -4.75 11.37
CA GLN A 155 -23.48 -4.26 12.68
C GLN A 155 -24.88 -3.65 12.64
N MET A 156 -25.36 -3.25 11.45
CA MET A 156 -26.69 -2.71 11.22
C MET A 156 -27.34 -3.41 10.03
N ALA A 157 -27.32 -4.74 10.01
CA ALA A 157 -27.78 -5.56 8.90
C ALA A 157 -29.22 -5.27 8.43
N GLN A 158 -30.10 -4.75 9.30
CA GLN A 158 -31.45 -4.32 8.95
C GLN A 158 -31.50 -3.15 7.96
N ASN A 159 -30.43 -2.35 7.89
CA ASN A 159 -30.32 -1.22 6.96
C ASN A 159 -29.52 -1.59 5.71
N ALA A 160 -29.09 -2.85 5.57
CA ALA A 160 -28.28 -3.27 4.45
C ALA A 160 -29.06 -3.26 3.13
N ILE A 161 -28.37 -2.90 2.04
CA ILE A 161 -28.89 -2.94 0.67
C ILE A 161 -28.66 -4.33 0.10
N ILE A 162 -29.72 -5.11 -0.08
CA ILE A 162 -29.65 -6.51 -0.50
C ILE A 162 -30.74 -6.95 -1.49
N TYR A 163 -31.91 -6.30 -1.53
CA TYR A 163 -33.00 -6.70 -2.43
C TYR A 163 -33.36 -5.63 -3.45
N LYS A 164 -33.98 -6.05 -4.56
CA LYS A 164 -34.21 -5.24 -5.77
C LYS A 164 -34.76 -3.84 -5.52
N GLU A 165 -35.83 -3.70 -4.76
CA GLU A 165 -36.45 -2.40 -4.50
C GLU A 165 -35.48 -1.39 -3.83
N GLN A 166 -34.54 -1.86 -3.01
CA GLN A 166 -33.53 -0.99 -2.39
C GLN A 166 -32.53 -0.46 -3.43
N TYR A 167 -32.07 -1.33 -4.34
CA TYR A 167 -31.21 -0.92 -5.46
C TYR A 167 -31.91 0.09 -6.37
N GLU A 168 -33.17 -0.15 -6.70
CA GLU A 168 -33.98 0.77 -7.52
C GLU A 168 -34.13 2.14 -6.85
N LYS A 169 -34.27 2.20 -5.53
CA LYS A 169 -34.40 3.47 -4.78
C LYS A 169 -33.04 4.06 -4.34
N TYR A 170 -31.92 3.41 -4.62
CA TYR A 170 -30.60 3.79 -4.12
C TYR A 170 -30.19 5.19 -4.60
N TYR A 171 -30.50 5.53 -5.86
CA TYR A 171 -30.17 6.84 -6.43
C TYR A 171 -30.87 8.03 -5.74
N VAL A 172 -31.97 7.78 -5.03
CA VAL A 172 -32.68 8.79 -4.22
C VAL A 172 -32.22 8.71 -2.76
N THR A 173 -32.28 7.52 -2.17
CA THR A 173 -32.03 7.31 -0.75
C THR A 173 -30.56 7.49 -0.35
N HIS A 174 -29.63 7.20 -1.26
CA HIS A 174 -28.19 7.24 -1.05
C HIS A 174 -27.47 8.17 -2.05
N ALA A 175 -28.18 9.16 -2.60
CA ALA A 175 -27.61 10.15 -3.53
C ALA A 175 -26.28 10.79 -3.06
N PRO A 176 -26.08 11.06 -1.75
CA PRO A 176 -24.79 11.57 -1.27
C PRO A 176 -23.61 10.59 -1.44
N PHE A 177 -23.82 9.27 -1.30
CA PHE A 177 -22.79 8.27 -1.57
C PHE A 177 -22.41 8.25 -3.05
N ILE A 178 -23.40 8.28 -3.94
CA ILE A 178 -23.19 8.36 -5.40
C ILE A 178 -22.37 9.60 -5.75
N THR A 179 -22.72 10.74 -5.17
CA THR A 179 -22.02 12.01 -5.38
C THR A 179 -20.57 11.95 -4.88
N ALA A 180 -20.35 11.43 -3.67
CA ALA A 180 -19.01 11.26 -3.11
C ALA A 180 -18.16 10.30 -3.95
N LEU A 181 -18.69 9.15 -4.37
CA LEU A 181 -17.98 8.20 -5.22
C LEU A 181 -17.64 8.81 -6.59
N SER A 182 -18.57 9.57 -7.17
CA SER A 182 -18.35 10.24 -8.45
C SER A 182 -17.22 11.28 -8.35
N GLY A 183 -17.20 12.07 -7.27
CA GLY A 183 -16.10 13.01 -6.99
C GLY A 183 -14.76 12.29 -6.78
N ASP A 184 -14.77 11.16 -6.09
CA ASP A 184 -13.57 10.34 -5.91
C ASP A 184 -13.08 9.74 -7.22
N LEU A 185 -13.95 9.18 -8.06
CA LEU A 185 -13.56 8.62 -9.36
C LEU A 185 -13.00 9.69 -10.31
N VAL A 186 -13.44 10.95 -10.19
CA VAL A 186 -12.86 12.05 -10.98
C VAL A 186 -11.48 12.45 -10.42
N SER A 187 -11.31 12.50 -9.10
CA SER A 187 -10.12 13.08 -8.46
C SER A 187 -9.04 12.07 -8.08
N LYS A 188 -9.35 10.77 -8.02
CA LYS A 188 -8.47 9.70 -7.54
C LYS A 188 -8.40 8.54 -8.53
N THR A 189 -7.24 7.90 -8.60
CA THR A 189 -7.04 6.64 -9.33
C THR A 189 -7.51 5.50 -8.45
N PHE A 190 -8.42 4.68 -8.96
CA PHE A 190 -8.98 3.55 -8.22
C PHE A 190 -8.28 2.26 -8.61
N LEU A 191 -8.03 1.42 -7.61
CA LEU A 191 -7.71 0.01 -7.80
C LEU A 191 -8.87 -0.84 -7.27
N PHE A 192 -9.56 -1.53 -8.17
CA PHE A 192 -10.66 -2.45 -7.86
C PHE A 192 -10.11 -3.86 -7.62
N ILE A 193 -10.41 -4.44 -6.45
CA ILE A 193 -9.93 -5.75 -6.01
C ILE A 193 -11.13 -6.63 -5.64
N GLY A 194 -11.18 -7.85 -6.19
CA GLY A 194 -12.22 -8.82 -5.86
C GLY A 194 -13.63 -8.40 -6.28
N PHE A 195 -13.74 -7.55 -7.30
CA PHE A 195 -14.99 -6.90 -7.67
C PHE A 195 -15.53 -7.42 -9.02
N SER A 196 -16.81 -7.81 -9.04
CA SER A 196 -17.45 -8.48 -10.17
C SER A 196 -18.13 -7.54 -11.15
N PHE A 197 -18.18 -6.22 -10.95
CA PHE A 197 -18.87 -5.27 -11.87
C PHE A 197 -20.27 -5.72 -12.30
N THR A 198 -20.97 -6.40 -11.40
CA THR A 198 -22.38 -6.81 -11.57
C THR A 198 -23.30 -5.99 -10.67
N ASP A 199 -22.75 -4.96 -10.02
CA ASP A 199 -23.44 -4.12 -9.05
C ASP A 199 -24.19 -2.99 -9.78
N PRO A 200 -25.53 -2.96 -9.74
CA PRO A 200 -26.30 -1.93 -10.46
C PRO A 200 -26.00 -0.50 -9.99
N ASN A 201 -25.67 -0.31 -8.71
CA ASN A 201 -25.39 1.00 -8.15
C ASN A 201 -24.03 1.53 -8.63
N LEU A 202 -23.03 0.65 -8.75
CA LEU A 202 -21.75 1.04 -9.33
C LEU A 202 -21.89 1.28 -10.84
N ASP A 203 -22.59 0.41 -11.57
CA ASP A 203 -22.84 0.59 -13.01
C ASP A 203 -23.51 1.94 -13.29
N TYR A 204 -24.44 2.33 -12.42
CA TYR A 204 -25.07 3.65 -12.46
C TYR A 204 -24.05 4.79 -12.30
N VAL A 205 -23.17 4.72 -11.30
CA VAL A 205 -22.13 5.73 -11.07
C VAL A 205 -21.15 5.80 -12.24
N LEU A 206 -20.68 4.64 -12.71
CA LEU A 206 -19.75 4.53 -13.82
C LEU A 206 -20.38 5.08 -15.12
N SER A 207 -21.67 4.83 -15.36
CA SER A 207 -22.38 5.37 -16.53
C SER A 207 -22.39 6.90 -16.58
N ARG A 208 -22.38 7.58 -15.43
CA ARG A 208 -22.30 9.05 -15.36
C ARG A 208 -20.92 9.59 -15.71
N LEU A 209 -19.87 8.79 -15.55
CA LEU A 209 -18.50 9.16 -15.93
C LEU A 209 -18.25 9.03 -17.44
N HIS A 210 -19.13 8.33 -18.17
CA HIS A 210 -18.95 8.10 -19.61
C HIS A 210 -19.00 9.37 -20.48
N GLY A 211 -19.61 10.46 -20.02
CA GLY A 211 -19.89 11.65 -20.82
C GLY A 211 -18.75 12.68 -20.97
N GLY A 212 -17.61 12.51 -20.27
CA GLY A 212 -16.50 13.46 -20.31
C GLY A 212 -15.49 13.20 -21.43
N ALA A 213 -14.95 14.27 -22.04
CA ALA A 213 -13.91 14.21 -23.08
C ALA A 213 -12.53 13.74 -22.56
N THR A 214 -12.31 13.82 -21.25
CA THR A 214 -11.11 13.29 -20.57
C THR A 214 -11.55 12.37 -19.44
N LYS A 215 -10.93 11.20 -19.35
CA LYS A 215 -11.22 10.18 -18.34
C LYS A 215 -9.94 9.85 -17.60
N ARG A 216 -10.03 9.77 -16.28
CA ARG A 216 -8.92 9.26 -15.46
C ARG A 216 -8.83 7.75 -15.65
N THR A 217 -7.62 7.22 -15.70
CA THR A 217 -7.40 5.77 -15.76
C THR A 217 -7.54 5.18 -14.36
N HIS A 218 -8.37 4.14 -14.24
CA HIS A 218 -8.51 3.29 -13.06
C HIS A 218 -8.03 1.88 -13.40
N TYR A 219 -7.87 1.01 -12.41
CA TYR A 219 -7.33 -0.33 -12.59
C TYR A 219 -8.18 -1.38 -11.89
N CYS A 220 -8.36 -2.56 -12.50
CA CYS A 220 -9.00 -3.68 -11.82
C CYS A 220 -8.22 -4.98 -12.03
N PHE A 221 -8.09 -5.81 -10.99
CA PHE A 221 -7.57 -7.16 -11.14
C PHE A 221 -8.66 -8.09 -11.66
N MET A 222 -8.34 -8.92 -12.65
CA MET A 222 -9.23 -9.93 -13.17
C MET A 222 -8.45 -11.20 -13.47
N ARG A 223 -8.93 -12.35 -12.98
CA ARG A 223 -8.31 -13.64 -13.30
C ARG A 223 -8.53 -13.95 -14.78
N GLU A 224 -7.48 -14.32 -15.50
CA GLU A 224 -7.57 -14.75 -16.89
C GLU A 224 -8.49 -15.97 -17.01
N ALA A 225 -9.25 -16.05 -18.10
CA ALA A 225 -10.14 -17.18 -18.35
C ALA A 225 -9.32 -18.48 -18.38
N GLN A 226 -9.59 -19.37 -17.43
CA GLN A 226 -8.93 -20.67 -17.31
C GLN A 226 -9.84 -21.76 -17.86
N ARG A 227 -9.23 -22.85 -18.33
CA ARG A 227 -9.94 -24.05 -18.76
C ARG A 227 -10.35 -24.85 -17.53
N GLU A 228 -11.64 -25.07 -17.34
CA GLU A 228 -12.19 -25.80 -16.19
C GLU A 228 -12.44 -27.28 -16.53
N ALA A 229 -12.56 -28.11 -15.50
CA ALA A 229 -12.88 -29.53 -15.67
C ALA A 229 -14.27 -29.68 -16.30
N GLY A 230 -14.32 -30.19 -17.53
CA GLY A 230 -15.56 -30.33 -18.31
C GLY A 230 -15.73 -29.32 -19.44
N ASP A 231 -14.84 -28.33 -19.56
CA ASP A 231 -14.86 -27.42 -20.71
C ASP A 231 -14.41 -28.16 -21.98
N ASP A 232 -15.17 -28.04 -23.07
CA ASP A 232 -14.68 -28.33 -24.41
C ASP A 232 -13.97 -27.10 -25.02
N ASP A 233 -13.36 -27.28 -26.19
CA ASP A 233 -12.62 -26.19 -26.85
C ASP A 233 -13.51 -25.02 -27.25
N GLU A 234 -14.79 -25.28 -27.53
CA GLU A 234 -15.74 -24.24 -27.92
C GLU A 234 -16.14 -23.38 -26.73
N LEU A 235 -16.48 -24.01 -25.61
CA LEU A 235 -16.84 -23.35 -24.36
C LEU A 235 -15.66 -22.54 -23.80
N PHE A 236 -14.44 -23.07 -23.86
CA PHE A 236 -13.26 -22.33 -23.45
C PHE A 236 -13.04 -21.08 -24.33
N ARG A 237 -13.12 -21.21 -25.65
CA ARG A 237 -13.05 -20.06 -26.57
C ARG A 237 -14.15 -19.03 -26.32
N TYR A 238 -15.36 -19.49 -26.00
CA TYR A 238 -16.48 -18.62 -25.63
C TYR A 238 -16.17 -17.83 -24.34
N LYS A 239 -15.65 -18.49 -23.29
CA LYS A 239 -15.24 -17.83 -22.03
C LYS A 239 -14.18 -16.75 -22.27
N VAL A 240 -13.14 -17.08 -23.04
CA VAL A 240 -12.07 -16.13 -23.42
C VAL A 240 -12.67 -14.93 -24.16
N ARG A 241 -13.49 -15.18 -25.20
CA ARG A 241 -14.10 -14.09 -25.99
C ARG A 241 -15.01 -13.21 -25.15
N LYS A 242 -15.80 -13.80 -24.23
CA LYS A 242 -16.65 -13.05 -23.30
C LYS A 242 -15.82 -12.18 -22.36
N GLN A 243 -14.67 -12.67 -21.88
CA GLN A 243 -13.75 -11.87 -21.06
C GLN A 243 -13.16 -10.70 -21.86
N GLU A 244 -12.72 -10.92 -23.11
CA GLU A 244 -12.21 -9.84 -23.96
C GLU A 244 -13.24 -8.71 -24.15
N LEU A 245 -14.48 -9.05 -24.49
CA LEU A 245 -15.57 -8.08 -24.65
C LEU A 245 -15.84 -7.30 -23.35
N ARG A 246 -15.76 -7.98 -22.21
CA ARG A 246 -15.90 -7.35 -20.90
C ARG A 246 -14.76 -6.38 -20.58
N ILE A 247 -13.53 -6.74 -20.93
CA ILE A 247 -12.37 -5.83 -20.80
C ILE A 247 -12.55 -4.60 -21.70
N GLU A 248 -13.06 -4.78 -22.92
CA GLU A 248 -13.38 -3.66 -23.80
C GLU A 248 -14.47 -2.75 -23.24
N ASP A 249 -15.50 -3.31 -22.61
CA ASP A 249 -16.54 -2.52 -21.96
C ASP A 249 -16.00 -1.68 -20.79
N LEU A 250 -15.13 -2.27 -19.96
CA LEU A 250 -14.46 -1.57 -18.85
C LEU A 250 -13.61 -0.38 -19.31
N LYS A 251 -12.97 -0.47 -20.48
CA LYS A 251 -12.21 0.65 -21.06
C LYS A 251 -13.08 1.87 -21.34
N ARG A 252 -14.37 1.68 -21.63
CA ARG A 252 -15.30 2.80 -21.86
C ARG A 252 -15.40 3.67 -20.60
N PHE A 253 -15.29 3.07 -19.42
CA PHE A 253 -15.29 3.73 -18.12
C PHE A 253 -13.90 4.24 -17.68
N GLY A 254 -12.86 4.10 -18.53
CA GLY A 254 -11.49 4.41 -18.16
C GLY A 254 -10.85 3.37 -17.24
N ILE A 255 -11.44 2.18 -17.11
CA ILE A 255 -10.93 1.11 -16.24
C ILE A 255 -10.06 0.17 -17.08
N GLN A 256 -8.77 0.10 -16.74
CA GLN A 256 -7.80 -0.79 -17.33
C GLN A 256 -7.74 -2.10 -16.54
N THR A 257 -8.01 -3.22 -17.21
CA THR A 257 -7.93 -4.54 -16.60
C THR A 257 -6.49 -5.05 -16.52
N LEU A 258 -6.11 -5.53 -15.34
CA LEU A 258 -4.86 -6.21 -15.02
C LEU A 258 -5.17 -7.70 -14.93
N LEU A 259 -4.82 -8.43 -15.99
CA LEU A 259 -4.99 -9.88 -16.03
C LEU A 259 -3.95 -10.58 -15.14
N ILE A 260 -4.43 -11.52 -14.32
CA ILE A 260 -3.63 -12.34 -13.41
C ILE A 260 -3.96 -13.82 -13.64
N ASP A 261 -3.01 -14.71 -13.38
CA ASP A 261 -3.23 -16.15 -13.50
C ASP A 261 -3.98 -16.68 -12.27
N ASN A 262 -3.54 -16.23 -11.09
CA ASN A 262 -4.06 -16.64 -9.79
C ASN A 262 -4.33 -15.44 -8.88
N TYR A 263 -5.31 -15.56 -7.99
CA TYR A 263 -5.60 -14.50 -7.00
C TYR A 263 -4.43 -14.25 -6.04
N SER A 264 -3.56 -15.24 -5.81
CA SER A 264 -2.33 -15.08 -5.04
C SER A 264 -1.37 -14.05 -5.66
N ASP A 265 -1.41 -13.87 -6.98
CA ASP A 265 -0.52 -12.93 -7.69
C ASP A 265 -0.81 -11.48 -7.29
N ILE A 266 -2.03 -11.19 -6.80
CA ILE A 266 -2.39 -9.88 -6.25
C ILE A 266 -1.48 -9.54 -5.06
N ASN A 267 -1.18 -10.50 -4.19
CA ASN A 267 -0.28 -10.27 -3.05
C ASN A 267 1.11 -9.83 -3.54
N ASP A 268 1.66 -10.51 -4.55
CA ASP A 268 2.97 -10.19 -5.08
C ASP A 268 3.01 -8.82 -5.78
N ILE A 269 1.94 -8.48 -6.50
CA ILE A 269 1.82 -7.16 -7.14
C ILE A 269 1.71 -6.06 -6.08
N LEU A 270 0.88 -6.24 -5.05
CA LEU A 270 0.75 -5.27 -3.95
C LEU A 270 2.05 -5.15 -3.13
N LYS A 271 2.77 -6.24 -2.87
CA LYS A 271 4.12 -6.23 -2.26
C LYS A 271 5.11 -5.44 -3.12
N LYS A 272 5.07 -5.61 -4.44
CA LYS A 272 5.91 -4.81 -5.36
C LYS A 272 5.55 -3.33 -5.34
N ILE A 273 4.26 -2.98 -5.21
CA ILE A 273 3.80 -1.59 -5.02
C ILE A 273 4.34 -1.03 -3.71
N GLU A 274 4.16 -1.74 -2.59
CA GLU A 274 4.66 -1.33 -1.27
C GLU A 274 6.18 -1.15 -1.27
N ALA A 275 6.93 -2.13 -1.80
CA ALA A 275 8.37 -2.05 -1.93
C ALA A 275 8.80 -0.86 -2.81
N SER A 276 8.11 -0.61 -3.92
CA SER A 276 8.43 0.50 -4.82
C SER A 276 8.10 1.87 -4.22
N TYR A 277 6.99 1.98 -3.48
CA TYR A 277 6.63 3.18 -2.73
C TYR A 277 7.69 3.51 -1.66
N ARG A 278 8.15 2.49 -0.93
CA ARG A 278 9.17 2.65 0.12
C ARG A 278 10.53 3.12 -0.43
N LYS A 279 10.89 2.81 -1.68
CA LYS A 279 12.18 3.25 -2.29
C LYS A 279 12.38 4.76 -2.32
N ARG A 280 11.30 5.56 -2.36
CA ARG A 280 11.40 7.02 -2.21
C ARG A 280 11.65 7.48 -0.77
N THR A 281 11.97 6.58 0.14
CA THR A 281 12.26 6.87 1.54
C THR A 281 13.60 6.26 1.89
N VAL A 282 14.53 7.11 2.30
CA VAL A 282 15.91 6.77 2.61
C VAL A 282 16.12 6.88 4.12
N PHE A 283 16.46 5.76 4.75
CA PHE A 283 16.85 5.72 6.14
C PHE A 283 18.36 6.01 6.28
N PHE A 284 18.70 6.91 7.19
CA PHE A 284 20.08 7.27 7.51
C PHE A 284 20.45 6.66 8.85
N SER A 285 21.32 5.66 8.81
CA SER A 285 21.93 5.03 9.97
C SER A 285 23.38 5.50 10.13
N GLY A 286 23.77 5.80 11.35
CA GLY A 286 25.15 6.14 11.65
C GLY A 286 25.32 6.77 13.02
N SER A 287 26.49 6.54 13.60
CA SER A 287 26.96 7.22 14.81
C SER A 287 28.46 7.43 14.72
N ALA A 288 28.96 8.56 15.23
CA ALA A 288 30.37 8.88 15.19
C ALA A 288 30.78 9.67 16.43
N GLU A 289 31.59 9.03 17.26
CA GLU A 289 32.44 9.69 18.25
C GLU A 289 33.70 10.24 17.59
N GLU A 290 34.31 9.43 16.72
CA GLU A 290 35.45 9.77 15.88
C GLU A 290 35.12 9.54 14.39
N TYR A 291 35.84 10.24 13.51
CA TYR A 291 35.58 10.25 12.07
C TYR A 291 36.72 9.63 11.25
N GLY A 292 37.69 8.98 11.92
CA GLY A 292 38.84 8.36 11.26
C GLY A 292 39.70 9.41 10.56
N GLU A 293 39.98 9.21 9.27
CA GLU A 293 40.75 10.15 8.44
C GLU A 293 39.99 11.44 8.10
N TRP A 294 38.68 11.50 8.37
CA TRP A 294 37.86 12.66 8.07
C TRP A 294 37.94 13.67 9.22
N THR A 295 37.98 14.95 8.88
CA THR A 295 37.66 15.97 9.89
C THR A 295 36.18 15.88 10.23
N ARG A 296 35.82 16.22 11.48
CA ARG A 296 34.41 16.28 11.90
C ARG A 296 33.58 17.18 10.98
N GLN A 297 34.14 18.31 10.54
CA GLN A 297 33.46 19.24 9.66
C GLN A 297 33.19 18.62 8.28
N ASP A 298 34.20 17.98 7.68
CA ASP A 298 34.05 17.38 6.34
C ASP A 298 33.07 16.21 6.36
N ALA A 299 33.11 15.38 7.40
CA ALA A 299 32.16 14.29 7.59
C ALA A 299 30.72 14.80 7.74
N GLN A 300 30.52 15.83 8.55
CA GLN A 300 29.20 16.44 8.74
C GLN A 300 28.70 17.13 7.46
N ASN A 301 29.56 17.87 6.75
CA ASN A 301 29.23 18.46 5.46
C ASN A 301 28.84 17.40 4.42
N PHE A 302 29.57 16.29 4.37
CA PHE A 302 29.26 15.17 3.50
C PHE A 302 27.86 14.60 3.77
N ILE A 303 27.55 14.24 5.03
CA ILE A 303 26.24 13.70 5.41
C ILE A 303 25.11 14.71 5.12
N HIS A 304 25.36 15.99 5.41
CA HIS A 304 24.46 17.10 5.14
C HIS A 304 24.12 17.20 3.65
N GLU A 305 25.12 17.17 2.77
CA GLU A 305 24.91 17.20 1.32
C GLU A 305 24.14 15.98 0.80
N VAL A 306 24.43 14.79 1.34
CA VAL A 306 23.67 13.57 0.98
C VAL A 306 22.19 13.73 1.35
N ALA A 307 21.90 14.17 2.58
CA ALA A 307 20.52 14.39 3.03
C ALA A 307 19.79 15.45 2.20
N ALA A 308 20.44 16.59 1.92
CA ALA A 308 19.90 17.64 1.07
C ALA A 308 19.58 17.13 -0.35
N ASN A 309 20.46 16.32 -0.94
CA ASN A 309 20.25 15.76 -2.26
C ASN A 309 19.16 14.69 -2.31
N CYS A 310 18.93 13.96 -1.21
CA CYS A 310 17.77 13.06 -1.09
C CYS A 310 16.46 13.84 -1.17
N ILE A 311 16.32 14.94 -0.42
CA ILE A 311 15.14 15.83 -0.49
C ILE A 311 14.96 16.37 -1.90
N ARG A 312 16.04 16.87 -2.53
CA ARG A 312 16.01 17.41 -3.90
C ARG A 312 15.66 16.34 -4.96
N ALA A 313 15.88 15.06 -4.66
CA ALA A 313 15.45 13.92 -5.47
C ALA A 313 13.99 13.49 -5.18
N ASN A 314 13.24 14.30 -4.44
CA ASN A 314 11.86 14.06 -4.01
C ASN A 314 11.71 12.79 -3.13
N CYS A 315 12.75 12.48 -2.35
CA CYS A 315 12.69 11.44 -1.33
C CYS A 315 12.30 11.99 0.03
N ARG A 316 11.79 11.09 0.88
CA ARG A 316 11.74 11.29 2.32
C ARG A 316 13.06 10.81 2.94
N VAL A 317 13.49 11.48 3.99
CA VAL A 317 14.65 11.17 4.82
C VAL A 317 14.17 10.76 6.20
N VAL A 318 14.61 9.59 6.66
CA VAL A 318 14.29 9.05 7.98
C VAL A 318 15.56 8.93 8.80
N ASN A 319 15.57 9.43 10.04
CA ASN A 319 16.74 9.37 10.90
C ASN A 319 16.40 9.16 12.38
N GLY A 320 17.22 8.34 13.06
CA GLY A 320 17.09 8.01 14.48
C GLY A 320 17.78 9.00 15.43
N PHE A 321 18.31 10.12 14.93
CA PHE A 321 19.15 11.06 15.66
C PHE A 321 20.43 10.41 16.22
N GLY A 322 21.21 9.76 15.36
CA GLY A 322 22.49 9.17 15.76
C GLY A 322 23.51 10.22 16.21
N TRP A 323 24.25 9.95 17.29
CA TRP A 323 25.28 10.86 17.81
C TRP A 323 26.34 11.17 16.74
N GLY A 324 26.65 12.45 16.53
CA GLY A 324 27.64 12.89 15.53
C GLY A 324 27.15 12.95 14.07
N VAL A 325 26.10 12.20 13.73
CA VAL A 325 25.55 12.08 12.36
C VAL A 325 24.19 12.78 12.21
N GLY A 326 23.30 12.63 13.19
CA GLY A 326 21.89 13.00 13.09
C GLY A 326 21.66 14.50 12.84
N SER A 327 22.42 15.38 13.49
CA SER A 327 22.30 16.82 13.28
C SER A 327 22.64 17.23 11.84
N ALA A 328 23.63 16.59 11.22
CA ALA A 328 23.98 16.86 9.82
C ALA A 328 22.86 16.41 8.86
N VAL A 329 22.25 15.24 9.12
CA VAL A 329 21.11 14.76 8.33
C VAL A 329 19.94 15.73 8.40
N ILE A 330 19.58 16.18 9.60
CA ILE A 330 18.47 17.10 9.84
C ILE A 330 18.74 18.45 9.17
N ASN A 331 19.92 19.03 9.40
CA ASN A 331 20.26 20.34 8.84
C ASN A 331 20.27 20.30 7.31
N GLY A 332 20.83 19.25 6.70
CA GLY A 332 20.85 19.09 5.25
C GLY A 332 19.46 18.95 4.65
N ALA A 333 18.60 18.16 5.30
CA ALA A 333 17.21 18.02 4.88
C ALA A 333 16.44 19.36 5.00
N LEU A 334 16.55 20.04 6.15
CA LEU A 334 15.87 21.32 6.38
C LEU A 334 16.37 22.43 5.45
N GLU A 335 17.66 22.49 5.16
CA GLU A 335 18.21 23.45 4.17
C GLU A 335 17.55 23.25 2.81
N ALA A 336 17.46 22.00 2.34
CA ALA A 336 16.82 21.71 1.06
C ALA A 336 15.32 22.05 1.07
N ILE A 337 14.62 21.74 2.17
CA ILE A 337 13.18 22.02 2.32
C ILE A 337 12.91 23.53 2.33
N TYR A 338 13.62 24.27 3.18
CA TYR A 338 13.40 25.71 3.35
C TYR A 338 14.00 26.55 2.22
N GLY A 339 14.94 25.99 1.45
CA GLY A 339 15.46 26.62 0.24
C GLY A 339 14.46 26.68 -0.91
N ASP A 340 13.48 25.76 -0.97
CA ASP A 340 12.41 25.75 -1.99
C ASP A 340 11.10 25.15 -1.43
N PRO A 341 10.38 25.89 -0.58
CA PRO A 341 9.20 25.39 0.13
C PRO A 341 7.97 25.19 -0.78
N GLN A 342 8.00 25.67 -2.02
CA GLN A 342 6.96 25.37 -3.01
C GLN A 342 7.13 23.97 -3.59
N LYS A 343 8.35 23.44 -3.59
CA LYS A 343 8.69 22.15 -4.17
C LYS A 343 8.83 21.04 -3.14
N TYR A 344 9.26 21.37 -1.92
CA TYR A 344 9.55 20.39 -0.87
C TYR A 344 8.75 20.66 0.39
N SER A 345 8.56 19.63 1.20
CA SER A 345 7.73 19.67 2.41
C SER A 345 8.46 19.11 3.62
N GLU A 346 8.17 19.65 4.81
CA GLU A 346 8.60 19.07 6.09
C GLU A 346 8.15 17.61 6.27
N ALA A 347 7.06 17.20 5.61
CA ALA A 347 6.64 15.79 5.58
C ALA A 347 7.69 14.84 4.96
N GLN A 348 8.69 15.38 4.25
CA GLN A 348 9.83 14.62 3.76
C GLN A 348 10.88 14.32 4.83
N LEU A 349 10.86 14.96 6.00
CA LEU A 349 11.80 14.69 7.08
C LEU A 349 11.10 14.00 8.26
N ILE A 350 11.51 12.77 8.56
CA ILE A 350 10.99 11.98 9.67
C ILE A 350 12.12 11.74 10.68
N VAL A 351 12.06 12.44 11.82
CA VAL A 351 13.03 12.27 12.90
C VAL A 351 12.39 11.50 14.05
N ARG A 352 13.03 10.41 14.48
CA ARG A 352 12.60 9.58 15.61
C ARG A 352 13.75 9.43 16.61
N PRO A 353 13.99 10.44 17.46
CA PRO A 353 15.08 10.37 18.42
C PRO A 353 14.80 9.25 19.44
N PHE A 354 15.84 8.51 19.80
CA PHE A 354 15.72 7.44 20.78
C PHE A 354 15.38 7.99 22.18
N PRO A 355 14.40 7.40 22.88
CA PRO A 355 14.06 7.79 24.24
C PRO A 355 15.24 7.57 25.20
N GLN A 356 15.54 8.56 26.03
CA GLN A 356 16.66 8.54 27.00
C GLN A 356 16.24 8.09 28.40
N HIS A 357 14.93 8.13 28.70
CA HIS A 357 14.36 7.80 30.00
C HIS A 357 13.15 6.88 29.81
N GLY A 358 13.00 5.89 30.68
CA GLY A 358 11.87 4.98 30.68
C GLY A 358 12.19 3.60 31.26
N ASN A 359 11.15 2.84 31.58
CA ASN A 359 11.30 1.43 31.92
C ASN A 359 11.49 0.61 30.64
N ASN A 360 12.36 -0.39 30.68
CA ASN A 360 12.57 -1.34 29.59
C ASN A 360 13.02 -0.71 28.24
N LEU A 361 13.99 0.24 28.32
CA LEU A 361 14.51 1.00 27.18
C LEU A 361 14.98 0.13 26.00
N LYS A 362 15.51 -1.07 26.25
CA LYS A 362 15.98 -1.98 25.20
C LYS A 362 14.84 -2.40 24.27
N ASP A 363 13.73 -2.87 24.83
CA ASP A 363 12.57 -3.31 24.05
C ASP A 363 11.92 -2.12 23.32
N LEU A 364 11.88 -0.95 23.97
CA LEU A 364 11.35 0.26 23.37
C LEU A 364 12.22 0.74 22.19
N TRP A 365 13.54 0.69 22.31
CA TRP A 365 14.47 1.03 21.23
C TRP A 365 14.33 0.08 20.06
N GLU A 366 14.18 -1.22 20.32
CA GLU A 366 13.96 -2.22 19.28
C GLU A 366 12.66 -1.95 18.52
N GLN A 367 11.55 -1.73 19.23
CA GLN A 367 10.27 -1.36 18.60
C GLN A 367 10.38 -0.05 17.79
N TYR A 368 11.13 0.94 18.29
CA TYR A 368 11.37 2.19 17.57
C TYR A 368 12.15 1.96 16.28
N ARG A 369 13.22 1.15 16.31
CA ARG A 369 13.98 0.81 15.10
C ARG A 369 13.11 0.12 14.06
N GLN A 370 12.38 -0.92 14.48
CA GLN A 370 11.49 -1.68 13.61
C GLN A 370 10.48 -0.75 12.90
N ARG A 371 9.79 0.13 13.65
CA ARG A 371 8.81 1.07 13.09
C ARG A 371 9.42 2.16 12.22
N MET A 372 10.61 2.64 12.55
CA MET A 372 11.28 3.71 11.81
C MET A 372 11.84 3.19 10.48
N ILE A 373 12.53 2.05 10.53
CA ILE A 373 13.21 1.46 9.37
C ILE A 373 12.19 0.91 8.38
N SER A 374 11.07 0.34 8.84
CA SER A 374 10.02 -0.20 7.96
C SER A 374 9.39 0.85 7.03
N LEU A 375 9.55 2.15 7.30
CA LEU A 375 9.09 3.25 6.43
C LEU A 375 9.95 3.42 5.18
N ALA A 376 11.19 2.94 5.22
CA ALA A 376 12.19 3.12 4.17
C ALA A 376 12.30 1.92 3.25
N GLY A 377 12.79 2.15 2.04
CA GLY A 377 13.15 1.12 1.06
C GLY A 377 14.66 1.08 0.77
N VAL A 378 15.40 2.09 1.23
CA VAL A 378 16.85 2.21 1.10
C VAL A 378 17.42 2.61 2.45
N ALA A 379 18.52 1.99 2.87
CA ALA A 379 19.23 2.33 4.10
C ALA A 379 20.68 2.71 3.78
N LEU A 380 21.10 3.92 4.17
CA LEU A 380 22.47 4.39 4.07
C LEU A 380 23.15 4.23 5.43
N PHE A 381 24.35 3.65 5.45
CA PHE A 381 25.13 3.45 6.68
C PHE A 381 26.43 4.26 6.64
N PHE A 382 26.62 5.13 7.62
CA PHE A 382 27.78 6.01 7.75
C PHE A 382 28.49 5.76 9.07
N PHE A 383 29.84 5.69 9.03
CA PHE A 383 30.69 5.47 10.20
C PHE A 383 30.17 4.30 11.06
N GLY A 384 29.67 4.58 12.25
CA GLY A 384 29.08 3.62 13.16
C GLY A 384 30.08 3.19 14.23
N ASN A 385 30.56 4.17 14.99
CA ASN A 385 31.33 3.95 16.20
C ASN A 385 30.67 4.63 17.40
N LYS A 386 31.07 4.19 18.59
CA LYS A 386 30.65 4.74 19.88
C LYS A 386 31.83 4.71 20.86
N ARG A 387 31.77 5.55 21.89
CA ARG A 387 32.68 5.47 23.03
C ARG A 387 32.19 4.42 24.03
N GLU A 388 33.07 3.50 24.44
CA GLU A 388 32.82 2.52 25.49
C GLU A 388 34.01 2.54 26.46
N GLY A 389 33.84 3.24 27.59
CA GLY A 389 34.94 3.63 28.45
C GLY A 389 35.89 4.59 27.73
N ASP A 390 37.18 4.26 27.69
CA ASP A 390 38.22 5.06 27.03
C ASP A 390 38.51 4.63 25.58
N LYS A 391 37.74 3.67 25.04
CA LYS A 391 37.96 3.14 23.69
C LYS A 391 36.81 3.49 22.76
N VAL A 392 37.15 3.78 21.51
CA VAL A 392 36.20 3.84 20.41
C VAL A 392 36.03 2.45 19.83
N VAL A 393 34.79 1.99 19.76
CA VAL A 393 34.41 0.66 19.28
C VAL A 393 33.29 0.77 18.25
N ASN A 394 33.11 -0.26 17.44
CA ASN A 394 32.01 -0.30 16.48
C ASN A 394 30.64 -0.27 17.20
N ALA A 395 29.71 0.50 16.66
CA ALA A 395 28.41 0.74 17.26
C ALA A 395 27.44 -0.40 16.93
N ASN A 396 27.15 -1.24 17.94
CA ASN A 396 26.17 -2.33 17.83
C ASN A 396 24.77 -1.85 17.39
N GLY A 397 24.42 -0.59 17.68
CA GLY A 397 23.15 0.01 17.22
C GLY A 397 23.05 0.07 15.70
N VAL A 398 24.11 0.51 15.01
CA VAL A 398 24.18 0.60 13.55
C VAL A 398 24.10 -0.78 12.91
N ARG A 399 24.77 -1.79 13.51
CA ARG A 399 24.64 -3.19 13.08
C ARG A 399 23.21 -3.71 13.23
N ARG A 400 22.57 -3.47 14.37
CA ARG A 400 21.19 -3.90 14.56
C ARG A 400 20.25 -3.24 13.56
N GLU A 401 20.47 -1.96 13.24
CA GLU A 401 19.71 -1.25 12.21
C GLU A 401 19.93 -1.83 10.81
N PHE A 402 21.14 -2.32 10.51
CA PHE A 402 21.41 -3.07 9.28
C PHE A 402 20.65 -4.38 9.22
N GLU A 403 20.66 -5.18 10.28
CA GLU A 403 19.89 -6.43 10.36
C GLU A 403 18.39 -6.18 10.15
N ILE A 404 17.84 -5.17 10.82
CA ILE A 404 16.42 -4.79 10.66
C ILE A 404 16.14 -4.31 9.22
N ALA A 405 17.07 -3.57 8.61
CA ALA A 405 16.92 -3.16 7.21
C ALA A 405 16.80 -4.39 6.28
N LEU A 406 17.57 -5.46 6.53
CA LEU A 406 17.45 -6.71 5.78
C LEU A 406 16.13 -7.44 6.07
N GLU A 407 15.71 -7.52 7.34
CA GLU A 407 14.42 -8.11 7.76
C GLU A 407 13.24 -7.45 7.02
N HIS A 408 13.30 -6.14 6.77
CA HIS A 408 12.27 -5.37 6.05
C HIS A 408 12.49 -5.27 4.53
N HIS A 409 13.52 -5.94 4.00
CA HIS A 409 13.91 -5.95 2.59
C HIS A 409 14.27 -4.57 2.01
N LEU A 410 14.91 -3.71 2.81
CA LEU A 410 15.52 -2.48 2.32
C LEU A 410 16.77 -2.82 1.51
N LEU A 411 17.13 -1.93 0.59
CA LEU A 411 18.43 -1.96 -0.07
C LEU A 411 19.49 -1.34 0.86
N PRO A 412 20.43 -2.12 1.43
CA PRO A 412 21.47 -1.57 2.29
C PRO A 412 22.63 -1.02 1.46
N ILE A 413 23.07 0.20 1.77
CA ILE A 413 24.20 0.87 1.12
C ILE A 413 25.17 1.37 2.20
N PRO A 414 26.18 0.57 2.55
CA PRO A 414 27.25 1.05 3.42
C PRO A 414 28.17 2.01 2.68
N VAL A 415 28.46 3.16 3.29
CA VAL A 415 29.48 4.09 2.81
C VAL A 415 30.80 3.71 3.48
N ALA A 416 31.38 2.58 3.08
CA ALA A 416 32.53 1.98 3.76
C ALA A 416 33.79 2.85 3.78
N ALA A 417 33.93 3.83 2.87
CA ALA A 417 34.99 4.85 2.93
C ALA A 417 34.95 5.72 4.22
N THR A 418 33.87 5.65 4.99
CA THR A 418 33.76 6.28 6.31
C THR A 418 34.25 5.40 7.47
N GLY A 419 34.69 4.16 7.19
CA GLY A 419 35.27 3.23 8.16
C GLY A 419 34.28 2.65 9.17
N TYR A 420 34.82 2.05 10.23
CA TYR A 420 34.07 1.53 11.40
C TYR A 420 33.01 0.48 11.02
N MET A 421 31.81 0.55 11.60
CA MET A 421 30.74 -0.42 11.31
C MET A 421 30.34 -0.39 9.84
N ALA A 422 30.34 0.75 9.16
CA ALA A 422 30.00 0.83 7.74
C ALA A 422 30.94 -0.03 6.87
N GLU A 423 32.25 -0.04 7.19
CA GLU A 423 33.22 -0.91 6.55
C GLU A 423 32.97 -2.39 6.87
N GLU A 424 32.67 -2.72 8.12
CA GLU A 424 32.37 -4.09 8.53
C GLU A 424 31.10 -4.63 7.85
N LEU A 425 30.07 -3.79 7.69
CA LEU A 425 28.85 -4.13 6.97
C LEU A 425 29.12 -4.37 5.48
N TRP A 426 30.00 -3.57 4.86
CA TRP A 426 30.41 -3.83 3.49
C TRP A 426 31.16 -5.14 3.35
N ASN A 427 32.06 -5.50 4.28
CA ASN A 427 32.76 -6.77 4.24
C ASN A 427 31.77 -7.95 4.22
N ASN A 428 30.73 -7.90 5.04
CA ASN A 428 29.65 -8.90 5.04
C ASN A 428 28.91 -8.93 3.69
N ILE A 429 28.55 -7.77 3.14
CA ILE A 429 27.85 -7.68 1.85
C ILE A 429 28.72 -8.16 0.69
N SER A 430 30.01 -7.85 0.72
CA SER A 430 30.97 -8.13 -0.35
C SER A 430 31.21 -9.62 -0.55
N ALA A 431 31.04 -10.42 0.52
CA ALA A 431 31.13 -11.88 0.46
C ALA A 431 29.97 -12.50 -0.34
N GLU A 432 28.79 -11.88 -0.31
CA GLU A 432 27.56 -12.42 -0.90
C GLU A 432 26.76 -11.35 -1.67
N GLN A 433 27.42 -10.62 -2.58
CA GLN A 433 26.83 -9.45 -3.25
C GLN A 433 25.50 -9.73 -3.97
N ASP A 434 25.34 -10.92 -4.55
CA ASP A 434 24.09 -11.31 -5.22
C ASP A 434 22.92 -11.48 -4.24
N MET A 435 23.18 -11.84 -2.97
CA MET A 435 22.15 -11.93 -1.93
C MET A 435 21.54 -10.55 -1.64
N TYR A 436 22.38 -9.51 -1.56
CA TYR A 436 21.96 -8.16 -1.21
C TYR A 436 21.53 -7.32 -2.42
N TYR A 437 22.18 -7.53 -3.57
CA TYR A 437 22.04 -6.69 -4.76
C TYR A 437 21.58 -7.44 -6.00
N GLY A 438 21.18 -8.71 -5.91
CA GLY A 438 20.75 -9.50 -7.08
C GLY A 438 19.61 -8.85 -7.88
N GLY A 439 18.65 -8.22 -7.20
CA GLY A 439 17.58 -7.45 -7.84
C GLY A 439 18.01 -6.10 -8.42
N TYR A 440 19.22 -5.63 -8.10
CA TYR A 440 19.76 -4.32 -8.47
C TYR A 440 21.25 -4.42 -8.80
N ARG A 441 21.67 -5.39 -9.63
CA ARG A 441 23.11 -5.63 -9.93
C ARG A 441 23.84 -4.38 -10.43
N TRP A 442 23.13 -3.43 -11.06
CA TRP A 442 23.68 -2.13 -11.49
C TRP A 442 24.16 -1.24 -10.32
N VAL A 443 23.69 -1.47 -9.09
CA VAL A 443 24.09 -0.75 -7.87
C VAL A 443 25.50 -1.16 -7.43
N ILE A 444 25.91 -2.41 -7.65
CA ILE A 444 27.20 -2.95 -7.21
C ILE A 444 28.40 -2.06 -7.61
N PRO A 445 28.61 -1.72 -8.90
CA PRO A 445 29.73 -0.87 -9.31
C PRO A 445 29.64 0.55 -8.73
N MET A 446 28.44 1.02 -8.38
CA MET A 446 28.25 2.32 -7.74
C MET A 446 28.62 2.27 -6.26
N VAL A 447 28.22 1.22 -5.54
CA VAL A 447 28.58 1.04 -4.12
C VAL A 447 30.08 0.83 -3.97
N GLN A 448 30.75 0.17 -4.91
CA GLN A 448 32.23 0.05 -4.90
C GLN A 448 32.93 1.42 -4.84
N LYS A 449 32.38 2.48 -5.45
CA LYS A 449 32.92 3.84 -5.32
C LYS A 449 32.80 4.40 -3.90
N LEU A 450 31.78 3.96 -3.16
CA LEU A 450 31.55 4.35 -1.76
C LEU A 450 32.44 3.58 -0.77
N VAL A 451 33.19 2.59 -1.27
CA VAL A 451 34.12 1.77 -0.49
C VAL A 451 35.54 2.28 -0.64
N ASP A 452 35.93 2.75 -1.83
CA ASP A 452 37.29 3.24 -2.09
C ASP A 452 37.55 4.55 -1.30
N PRO A 453 38.47 4.55 -0.31
CA PRO A 453 38.77 5.73 0.49
C PRO A 453 39.41 6.87 -0.31
N ARG A 454 39.87 6.61 -1.55
CA ARG A 454 40.39 7.64 -2.46
C ARG A 454 39.28 8.39 -3.18
N THR A 455 38.04 7.90 -3.15
CA THR A 455 36.90 8.59 -3.76
C THR A 455 36.58 9.85 -2.95
N SER A 456 36.54 11.00 -3.62
CA SER A 456 36.21 12.26 -2.95
C SER A 456 34.78 12.27 -2.41
N SER A 457 34.55 13.02 -1.33
CA SER A 457 33.21 13.23 -0.75
C SER A 457 32.20 13.67 -1.81
N HIS A 458 32.58 14.59 -2.70
CA HIS A 458 31.74 15.08 -3.79
C HIS A 458 31.31 13.97 -4.77
N GLU A 459 32.22 13.10 -5.19
CA GLU A 459 31.89 11.99 -6.09
C GLU A 459 31.04 10.93 -5.38
N MET A 460 31.25 10.71 -4.08
CA MET A 460 30.38 9.84 -3.28
C MET A 460 28.95 10.39 -3.16
N VAL A 461 28.79 11.69 -2.86
CA VAL A 461 27.47 12.37 -2.83
C VAL A 461 26.75 12.21 -4.16
N LYS A 462 27.46 12.45 -5.26
CA LYS A 462 26.93 12.29 -6.62
C LYS A 462 26.53 10.85 -6.91
N THR A 463 27.35 9.89 -6.50
CA THR A 463 27.08 8.46 -6.68
C THR A 463 25.83 8.03 -5.91
N ILE A 464 25.70 8.39 -4.64
CA ILE A 464 24.49 8.12 -3.82
C ILE A 464 23.26 8.77 -4.47
N SER A 465 23.38 10.02 -4.92
CA SER A 465 22.29 10.74 -5.58
C SER A 465 21.85 10.06 -6.88
N GLN A 466 22.78 9.50 -7.65
CA GLN A 466 22.47 8.74 -8.87
C GLN A 466 21.76 7.43 -8.55
N ILE A 467 22.21 6.69 -7.53
CA ILE A 467 21.55 5.45 -7.07
C ILE A 467 20.09 5.76 -6.71
N ILE A 468 19.87 6.77 -5.85
CA ILE A 468 18.52 7.14 -5.40
C ILE A 468 17.64 7.57 -6.57
N LYS A 469 18.13 8.44 -7.46
CA LYS A 469 17.37 8.88 -8.64
C LYS A 469 17.00 7.73 -9.56
N GLN A 470 17.89 6.74 -9.72
CA GLN A 470 17.64 5.59 -10.58
C GLN A 470 16.68 4.58 -9.94
N LEU A 471 16.69 4.42 -8.61
CA LEU A 471 15.70 3.62 -7.88
C LEU A 471 14.29 4.22 -7.92
N ASN A 472 14.18 5.54 -8.10
CA ASN A 472 12.91 6.27 -8.17
C ASN A 472 12.29 6.35 -9.56
N LYS A 473 12.99 5.91 -10.61
CA LYS A 473 12.50 5.85 -12.00
C LYS A 473 11.63 4.63 -12.23
#